data_AF-A0A833LHN5-F1
#
_entry.id   AF-A0A833LHN5-F1
#
_cell.length_a   1.000
_cell.length_b   1.000
_cell.length_c   1.000
_cell.angle_alpha   90.00
_cell.angle_beta   90.00
_cell.angle_gamma   90.00
#
_symmetry.space_group_name_H-M   'P 1'
#
loop_
_entity.id
_entity.type
_entity.pdbx_description
1 polymer ?
#
loop_
_entity_poly.entity_id
_entity_poly.type
_entity_poly.pdbx_seq_one_letter_code
_entity_poly.pdbx_strand_id
1 'polypeptide(L)'
;MSLQAAEAAPALPARATYDCGEDGSITVEAMQSAVRLVEAEGTSYDLPASPPTQASRFGEGNVALVVEGGEALWMKAGREPMTCRR
;
A
#
# COMPACT_ATOMS: atom_id res chain seq x y z
N MET A 1 -11.85 -14.55 -24.83
CA MET A 1 -10.70 -13.67 -24.52
C MET A 1 -11.25 -12.49 -23.76
N SER A 2 -11.42 -12.61 -22.44
CA SER A 2 -11.95 -11.53 -21.61
C SER A 2 -10.77 -10.73 -21.07
N LEU A 3 -10.38 -9.69 -21.80
CA LEU A 3 -9.56 -8.61 -21.24
C LEU A 3 -10.46 -7.86 -20.27
N GLN A 4 -10.46 -8.28 -19.00
CA GLN A 4 -11.03 -7.46 -17.93
C GLN A 4 -10.25 -6.16 -17.99
N ALA A 5 -10.93 -5.08 -18.37
CA ALA A 5 -10.43 -3.74 -18.24
C ALA A 5 -9.86 -3.63 -16.82
N ALA A 6 -8.61 -3.22 -16.71
CA ALA A 6 -8.15 -2.57 -15.50
C ALA A 6 -9.11 -1.39 -15.30
N GLU A 7 -10.18 -1.61 -14.55
CA GLU A 7 -10.96 -0.55 -13.94
C GLU A 7 -9.90 0.34 -13.33
N ALA A 8 -9.73 1.53 -13.91
CA ALA A 8 -8.68 2.47 -13.57
C ALA A 8 -8.95 2.92 -12.13
N ALA A 9 -8.54 2.08 -11.19
CA ALA A 9 -8.40 2.42 -9.80
C ALA A 9 -7.56 3.69 -9.79
N PRO A 10 -7.92 4.70 -8.98
CA PRO A 10 -7.23 5.97 -8.97
C PRO A 10 -5.73 5.67 -8.90
N ALA A 11 -5.00 6.10 -9.93
CA ALA A 11 -3.58 5.86 -10.02
C ALA A 11 -3.00 6.33 -8.69
N LEU A 12 -2.44 5.38 -7.92
CA LEU A 12 -1.80 5.73 -6.67
C LEU A 12 -0.82 6.87 -6.97
N PRO A 13 -0.78 7.93 -6.16
CA PRO A 13 0.18 8.99 -6.37
C PRO A 13 1.57 8.37 -6.47
N ALA A 14 2.39 8.85 -7.41
CA ALA A 14 3.73 8.31 -7.65
C ALA A 14 4.53 8.15 -6.34
N ARG A 15 4.29 9.06 -5.38
CA ARG A 15 4.69 8.95 -3.99
C ARG A 15 3.65 9.66 -3.10
N ALA A 16 3.23 9.04 -2.01
CA ALA A 16 2.44 9.67 -0.95
C ALA A 16 2.97 9.30 0.42
N THR A 17 2.91 10.25 1.35
CA THR A 17 3.24 10.02 2.76
C THR A 17 1.93 9.96 3.55
N TYR A 18 1.82 8.98 4.45
CA TYR A 18 0.70 8.78 5.35
C TYR A 18 1.21 8.82 6.78
N ASP A 19 0.52 9.56 7.63
CA ASP A 19 0.76 9.64 9.06
C ASP A 19 -0.02 8.53 9.79
N CYS A 20 0.68 7.70 10.54
CA CYS A 20 0.14 6.58 11.32
C CYS A 20 0.07 6.93 12.83
N GLY A 21 0.21 8.19 13.23
CA GLY A 21 0.21 8.62 14.62
C GLY A 21 1.47 8.19 15.38
N GLU A 22 1.30 7.40 16.45
CA GLU A 22 2.39 7.00 17.34
C GLU A 22 3.45 6.11 16.66
N ASP A 23 3.07 5.38 15.61
CA ASP A 23 3.97 4.57 14.79
C ASP A 23 4.79 5.41 13.78
N GLY A 24 4.57 6.73 13.73
CA GLY A 24 5.22 7.66 12.81
C GLY A 24 4.52 7.71 11.45
N SER A 25 5.30 7.93 10.39
CA SER A 25 4.77 8.08 9.02
C SER A 25 5.33 7.02 8.08
N ILE A 26 4.52 6.57 7.12
CA ILE A 26 4.95 5.71 6.02
C ILE A 26 4.92 6.49 4.70
N THR A 27 5.84 6.17 3.81
CA THR A 27 5.85 6.69 2.44
C THR A 27 5.56 5.54 1.48
N VAL A 28 4.53 5.67 0.67
CA VAL A 28 4.11 4.68 -0.33
C VAL A 28 4.42 5.24 -1.72
N GLU A 29 5.19 4.48 -2.49
CA GLU A 29 5.54 4.79 -3.87
C GLU A 29 4.82 3.84 -4.82
N ALA A 30 4.08 4.39 -5.77
CA ALA A 30 3.37 3.61 -6.76
C ALA A 30 4.31 3.07 -7.84
N MET A 31 4.24 1.77 -8.10
CA MET A 31 4.86 1.11 -9.24
C MET A 31 3.76 0.58 -10.19
N GLN A 32 4.15 -0.06 -11.30
CA GLN A 32 3.20 -0.50 -12.34
C GLN A 32 2.11 -1.45 -11.80
N SER A 33 2.49 -2.45 -11.00
CA SER A 33 1.57 -3.44 -10.39
C SER A 33 1.97 -3.78 -8.96
N ALA A 34 2.65 -2.85 -8.30
CA ALA A 34 3.19 -3.01 -6.96
C ALA A 34 3.32 -1.63 -6.30
N VAL A 35 3.59 -1.63 -5.01
CA VAL A 35 3.97 -0.43 -4.27
C VAL A 35 5.23 -0.70 -3.47
N ARG A 36 6.05 0.34 -3.31
CA ARG A 36 7.14 0.35 -2.33
C ARG A 36 6.71 1.16 -1.13
N LEU A 37 6.56 0.51 0.01
CA LEU A 37 6.31 1.16 1.29
C LEU A 37 7.65 1.41 1.99
N VAL A 38 7.85 2.59 2.54
CA VAL A 38 9.03 2.97 3.33
C VAL A 38 8.55 3.49 4.67
N GLU A 39 8.96 2.84 5.76
CA GLU A 39 8.64 3.28 7.13
C GLU A 39 9.52 4.46 7.56
N ALA A 40 9.11 5.17 8.61
CA ALA A 40 9.88 6.29 9.18
C ALA A 40 11.31 5.87 9.61
N GLU A 41 11.48 4.61 10.03
CA GLU A 41 12.77 4.02 10.41
C GLU A 41 13.69 3.73 9.20
N GLY A 42 13.19 3.89 7.97
CA GLY A 42 13.91 3.64 6.72
C GLY A 42 13.75 2.23 6.16
N THR A 43 13.00 1.35 6.83
CA THR A 43 12.69 0.00 6.32
C THR A 43 11.78 0.09 5.10
N SER A 44 12.16 -0.56 4.01
CA SER A 44 11.38 -0.60 2.77
C SER A 44 10.81 -1.99 2.47
N TYR A 45 9.56 -2.04 2.01
CA TYR A 45 8.84 -3.25 1.62
C TYR A 45 8.28 -3.11 0.21
N ASP A 46 8.56 -4.09 -0.65
CA ASP A 46 7.97 -4.18 -1.98
C ASP A 46 6.75 -5.09 -1.92
N LEU A 47 5.58 -4.52 -2.21
CA LEU A 47 4.29 -5.20 -2.07
C LEU A 47 3.61 -5.26 -3.45
N PRO A 48 3.52 -6.44 -4.08
CA PRO A 48 2.77 -6.60 -5.31
C PRO A 48 1.26 -6.47 -5.03
N ALA A 49 0.51 -6.01 -6.04
CA ALA A 49 -0.94 -6.02 -5.99
C ALA A 49 -1.47 -7.47 -5.94
N SER A 50 -2.43 -7.75 -5.04
CA SER A 50 -2.95 -9.12 -4.87
C SER A 50 -4.47 -9.18 -4.64
N PRO A 51 -5.26 -9.58 -5.65
CA PRO A 51 -4.86 -9.95 -7.02
C PRO A 51 -4.22 -8.82 -7.87
N PRO A 52 -3.41 -9.17 -8.90
CA PRO A 52 -2.55 -8.25 -9.64
C PRO A 52 -3.27 -7.18 -10.48
N THR A 53 -4.59 -7.25 -10.61
CA THR A 53 -5.41 -6.30 -11.39
C THR A 53 -5.99 -5.17 -10.56
N GLN A 54 -5.77 -5.16 -9.24
CA GLN A 54 -6.29 -4.11 -8.36
C GLN A 54 -5.21 -3.08 -8.00
N ALA A 55 -5.62 -1.91 -7.52
CA ALA A 55 -4.70 -0.89 -7.04
C ALA A 55 -4.97 -0.41 -5.59
N SER A 56 -5.78 -1.16 -4.83
CA SER A 56 -6.09 -0.84 -3.44
C SER A 56 -5.48 -1.80 -2.44
N ARG A 57 -5.13 -3.05 -2.81
CA ARG A 57 -4.56 -4.01 -1.86
C ARG A 57 -3.28 -4.62 -2.39
N PHE A 58 -2.26 -4.57 -1.56
CA PHE A 58 -0.91 -4.99 -1.83
C PHE A 58 -0.44 -5.87 -0.69
N GLY A 59 0.34 -6.90 -0.97
CA GLY A 59 0.86 -7.75 0.09
C GLY A 59 1.89 -8.73 -0.40
N GLU A 60 2.87 -9.01 0.46
CA GLU A 60 3.95 -9.96 0.22
C GLU A 60 4.27 -10.67 1.53
N GLY A 61 4.23 -12.00 1.52
CA GLY A 61 4.54 -12.82 2.69
C GLY A 61 3.72 -12.45 3.94
N ASN A 62 4.39 -11.83 4.91
CA ASN A 62 3.84 -11.51 6.24
C ASN A 62 3.38 -10.06 6.39
N VAL A 63 3.35 -9.29 5.30
CA VAL A 63 2.98 -7.87 5.34
C VAL A 63 1.96 -7.54 4.25
N ALA A 64 1.08 -6.59 4.54
CA ALA A 64 0.04 -6.17 3.62
C ALA A 64 -0.33 -4.69 3.82
N LEU A 65 -0.64 -4.01 2.73
CA LEU A 65 -1.06 -2.62 2.68
C LEU A 65 -2.38 -2.52 1.93
N VAL A 66 -3.36 -1.87 2.53
CA VAL A 66 -4.63 -1.53 1.86
C VAL A 66 -4.73 -0.02 1.77
N VAL A 67 -4.87 0.53 0.57
CA VAL A 67 -5.05 1.97 0.32
C VAL A 67 -6.46 2.20 -0.21
N GLU A 68 -7.27 2.93 0.55
CA GLU A 68 -8.65 3.27 0.19
C GLU A 68 -8.95 4.72 0.56
N GLY A 69 -9.45 5.51 -0.38
CA GLY A 69 -9.98 6.85 -0.09
C GLY A 69 -8.99 7.87 0.51
N GLY A 70 -7.68 7.64 0.42
CA GLY A 70 -6.65 8.50 1.06
C GLY A 70 -6.22 8.03 2.46
N GLU A 71 -6.76 6.92 2.93
CA GLU A 71 -6.27 6.16 4.08
C GLU A 71 -5.45 4.95 3.61
N ALA A 72 -4.48 4.55 4.42
CA ALA A 72 -3.62 3.40 4.20
C ALA A 72 -3.60 2.53 5.46
N LEU A 73 -4.10 1.31 5.38
CA LEU A 73 -4.06 0.32 6.45
C LEU A 73 -2.81 -0.55 6.29
N TRP A 74 -1.84 -0.40 7.18
CA TRP A 74 -0.60 -1.15 7.21
C TRP A 74 -0.70 -2.33 8.17
N MET A 75 -0.53 -3.54 7.65
CA MET A 75 -0.65 -4.80 8.38
C MET A 75 0.68 -5.54 8.35
N LYS A 76 1.19 -5.88 9.54
CA LYS A 76 2.38 -6.72 9.70
C LYS A 76 2.04 -7.92 10.58
N ALA A 77 2.46 -9.12 10.19
CA ALA A 77 2.21 -10.32 10.98
C ALA A 77 2.78 -10.16 12.40
N GLY A 78 1.97 -10.45 13.41
CA GLY A 78 2.35 -10.30 14.82
C GLY A 78 2.29 -8.88 15.37
N ARG A 79 1.81 -7.89 14.59
CA ARG A 79 1.49 -6.53 15.09
C ARG A 79 0.04 -6.18 14.77
N GLU A 80 -0.51 -5.25 15.55
CA GLU A 80 -1.85 -4.73 15.29
C GLU A 80 -1.85 -3.89 13.99
N PRO A 81 -2.92 -3.96 13.17
CA PRO A 81 -3.03 -3.13 11.98
C PRO A 81 -2.99 -1.63 12.31
N MET A 82 -2.13 -0.89 11.62
CA MET A 82 -2.01 0.55 11.79
C MET A 82 -2.82 1.24 10.70
N THR A 83 -3.71 2.15 11.10
CA THR A 83 -4.45 2.99 10.15
C THR A 83 -3.68 4.29 9.97
N CYS A 84 -3.21 4.53 8.76
CA CYS A 84 -2.46 5.72 8.39
C CYS A 84 -3.31 6.63 7.49
N ARG A 85 -3.16 7.94 7.65
CA ARG A 85 -3.93 8.95 6.92
C ARG A 85 -3.02 9.94 6.23
N ARG A 86 -3.39 10.38 5.03
CA ARG A 86 -2.64 11.41 4.31
C ARG A 86 -2.87 12.80 4.89
#